data_AF-A0A2N1T9U4-F1
#
_entry.id   AF-A0A2N1T9U4-F1
#
_cell.length_a   1.000
_cell.length_b   1.000
_cell.length_c   1.000
_cell.angle_alpha   90.00
_cell.angle_beta   90.00
_cell.angle_gamma   90.00
#
_symmetry.space_group_name_H-M   'P 1'
#
loop_
_entity.id
_entity.type
_entity.pdbx_description
1 polymer ?
#
loop_
_entity_poly.entity_id
_entity_poly.type
_entity_poly.pdbx_seq_one_letter_code
_entity_poly.pdbx_strand_id
1 'polypeptide(L)'
;MKTGKKAIISAALMALLAPWTSSHGETIRISQIDPSMLLFKQDVKVYVSVTDRDGAPIRNIGKDKFTVFESADGDSFRPIPEIKDFQTMANYEDGIYFLLLIDNSGSMYLDMQQRLTRNQADMKFRHAKTAISTFLQSMTNPRDRVGLASYNSYYESFSSPVSDKARIESLLGQIRMPVGEEGHTEIYASLSRAVDEFRSIKGRKAILILSDGENRPFYKYTGKPHRDFGTKIYSYTEPIRDCQQEGISVFAINFGRGGERKDIHLKDIALQTGGAMFDAGDGSELALVYSKIVGQILNEYLITYSATMDPADKKYVKIRYASDNGPIQGVRFYFSSTVFGLPLKNFSILLLVPFLLAVLLLWLLSKIRFEKKKGAANIEVLNPGTARAVTKSFTLNKGQTIIGASKGADMTIMSGITQIEEKHATITFDNKKKKYTIAGDGDFKVNNKRVKSRVLEPGDVINVGGATIVFDDGEVD
;
A
#
# COMPACT_ATOMS: atom_id res chain seq x y z
N MET A 1 -21.91 20.02 49.64
CA MET A 1 -20.76 19.09 49.77
C MET A 1 -20.47 18.49 48.41
N LYS A 2 -19.29 18.81 47.86
CA LYS A 2 -18.87 18.52 46.49
C LYS A 2 -18.58 17.04 46.30
N THR A 3 -19.13 16.47 45.23
CA THR A 3 -18.89 15.12 44.72
C THR A 3 -17.51 15.05 44.06
N GLY A 4 -16.68 14.13 44.53
CA GLY A 4 -15.33 13.90 44.03
C GLY A 4 -15.35 13.15 42.69
N LYS A 5 -14.96 13.84 41.62
CA LYS A 5 -14.48 13.21 40.38
C LYS A 5 -12.97 13.01 40.50
N LYS A 6 -12.52 11.76 40.62
CA LYS A 6 -11.13 11.38 40.38
C LYS A 6 -10.85 11.56 38.89
N ALA A 7 -10.10 12.60 38.54
CA ALA A 7 -9.52 12.73 37.21
C ALA A 7 -8.38 11.71 37.08
N ILE A 8 -8.56 10.74 36.19
CA ILE A 8 -7.48 9.90 35.69
C ILE A 8 -6.68 10.80 34.75
N ILE A 9 -5.65 11.44 35.28
CA ILE A 9 -4.64 12.13 34.48
C ILE A 9 -3.73 11.03 33.93
N SER A 10 -3.99 10.63 32.69
CA SER A 10 -3.10 9.75 31.92
C SER A 10 -1.76 10.45 31.75
N ALA A 11 -0.76 9.96 32.48
CA ALA A 11 0.64 10.27 32.31
C ALA A 11 1.11 9.82 30.91
N ALA A 12 1.11 10.76 29.96
CA ALA A 12 1.76 10.62 28.66
C ALA A 12 2.35 11.96 28.26
N LEU A 13 3.27 12.45 29.10
CA LEU A 13 4.17 13.55 28.79
C LEU A 13 5.49 13.30 29.54
N MET A 14 6.10 12.13 29.33
CA MET A 14 7.52 11.97 29.58
C MET A 14 8.23 12.74 28.49
N ALA A 15 8.53 13.99 28.83
CA ALA A 15 9.33 14.90 28.05
C ALA A 15 10.64 14.21 27.66
N LEU A 16 10.88 14.10 26.36
CA LEU A 16 12.21 14.00 25.76
C LEU A 16 12.96 15.30 26.07
N LEU A 17 13.36 15.47 27.33
CA LEU A 17 14.44 16.36 27.70
C LEU A 17 15.73 15.64 27.33
N ALA A 18 16.15 15.80 26.08
CA ALA A 18 17.57 15.76 25.80
C ALA A 18 18.15 17.02 26.47
N PRO A 19 18.99 16.90 27.52
CA PRO A 19 19.68 18.08 28.02
C PRO A 19 20.57 18.58 26.89
N TRP A 20 20.22 19.75 26.36
CA TRP A 20 21.13 20.58 25.58
C TRP A 20 22.25 21.00 26.53
N THR A 21 23.29 20.18 26.57
CA THR A 21 24.62 20.68 26.82
C THR A 21 25.26 20.79 25.45
N SER A 22 25.57 22.02 25.04
CA SER A 22 26.50 22.27 23.94
C SER A 22 27.90 21.84 24.38
N SER A 23 28.13 20.53 24.55
CA SER A 23 29.48 19.99 24.46
C SER A 23 29.80 19.87 22.98
N HIS A 24 30.74 20.69 22.52
CA HIS A 24 31.25 20.69 21.16
C HIS A 24 31.94 19.35 20.88
N GLY A 25 31.19 18.35 20.40
CA GLY A 25 31.65 16.98 20.21
C GLY A 25 30.94 16.29 19.05
N GLU A 26 31.39 15.08 18.73
CA GLU A 26 30.78 14.23 17.70
C GLU A 26 29.31 13.97 18.01
N THR A 27 28.49 13.85 16.97
CA THR A 27 27.05 13.59 17.09
C THR A 27 26.66 12.36 16.29
N ILE A 28 25.68 11.61 16.80
CA ILE A 28 25.08 10.47 16.12
C ILE A 28 23.59 10.70 15.95
N ARG A 29 23.07 10.41 14.75
CA ARG A 29 21.65 10.52 14.41
C ARG A 29 21.20 9.28 13.64
N ILE A 30 20.04 8.74 14.01
CA ILE A 30 19.35 7.74 13.19
C ILE A 30 18.56 8.48 12.10
N SER A 31 19.06 8.49 10.88
CA SER A 31 18.47 9.26 9.79
C SER A 31 17.19 8.64 9.26
N GLN A 32 17.18 7.32 9.07
CA GLN A 32 16.03 6.58 8.56
C GLN A 32 16.03 5.17 9.17
N ILE A 33 14.83 4.65 9.45
CA ILE A 33 14.60 3.24 9.78
C ILE A 33 13.70 2.67 8.70
N ASP A 34 14.14 1.59 8.06
CA ASP A 34 13.41 0.89 7.01
C ASP A 34 13.00 -0.51 7.53
N PRO A 35 11.72 -0.68 7.93
CA PRO A 35 11.16 -1.95 8.37
C PRO A 35 10.56 -2.79 7.22
N SER A 36 10.85 -2.49 5.95
CA SER A 36 10.21 -3.15 4.80
C SER A 36 10.45 -4.67 4.73
N MET A 37 11.54 -5.15 5.35
CA MET A 37 11.88 -6.58 5.43
C MET A 37 11.53 -7.21 6.79
N LEU A 38 10.86 -6.47 7.68
CA LEU A 38 10.50 -6.92 9.02
C LEU A 38 9.61 -8.17 8.98
N LEU A 39 8.59 -8.18 8.10
CA LEU A 39 7.63 -9.30 8.04
C LEU A 39 8.21 -10.57 7.43
N PHE A 40 9.16 -10.43 6.50
CA PHE A 40 9.67 -11.56 5.71
C PHE A 40 10.96 -12.14 6.25
N LYS A 41 11.84 -11.29 6.82
CA LYS A 41 13.17 -11.69 7.28
C LYS A 41 13.46 -11.30 8.73
N GLN A 42 12.52 -10.62 9.39
CA GLN A 42 12.74 -9.99 10.70
C GLN A 42 13.89 -8.97 10.68
N ASP A 43 14.24 -8.46 9.50
CA ASP A 43 15.35 -7.53 9.30
C ASP A 43 14.86 -6.10 9.34
N VAL A 44 15.58 -5.27 10.09
CA VAL A 44 15.41 -3.81 10.12
C VAL A 44 16.70 -3.17 9.67
N LYS A 45 16.58 -2.28 8.68
CA LYS A 45 17.67 -1.48 8.15
C LYS A 45 17.66 -0.10 8.81
N VAL A 46 18.79 0.33 9.36
CA VAL A 46 18.93 1.60 10.06
C VAL A 46 20.04 2.40 9.40
N TYR A 47 19.69 3.56 8.86
CA TYR A 47 20.65 4.53 8.35
C TYR A 47 21.09 5.44 9.48
N VAL A 48 22.39 5.51 9.73
CA VAL A 48 23.00 6.24 10.85
C VAL A 48 23.98 7.26 10.29
N SER A 49 23.80 8.52 10.67
CA SER A 49 24.76 9.59 10.38
C SER A 49 25.59 9.86 11.62
N VAL A 50 26.91 9.85 11.46
CA VAL A 50 27.87 10.28 12.49
C VAL A 50 28.58 11.51 11.95
N THR A 51 28.51 12.63 12.67
CA THR A 51 29.13 13.89 12.23
C THR A 51 30.02 14.48 13.31
N ASP A 52 31.04 15.22 12.87
CA ASP A 52 31.90 15.98 13.75
C ASP A 52 31.20 17.27 14.25
N ARG A 53 31.97 18.11 14.95
CA ARG A 53 31.51 19.41 15.46
C ARG A 53 31.06 20.39 14.37
N ASP A 54 31.59 20.26 13.16
CA ASP A 54 31.31 21.13 12.02
C ASP A 54 30.14 20.58 11.18
N GLY A 55 29.58 19.44 11.59
CA GLY A 55 28.52 18.71 10.90
C GLY A 55 29.01 18.01 9.64
N ALA A 56 30.33 17.81 9.49
CA ALA A 56 30.90 17.00 8.42
C ALA A 56 30.83 15.51 8.80
N PRO A 57 30.56 14.60 7.85
CA PRO A 57 30.42 13.19 8.15
C PRO A 57 31.78 12.57 8.53
N ILE A 58 31.81 11.85 9.65
CA ILE A 58 32.98 11.06 10.07
C ILE A 58 32.95 9.75 9.30
N ARG A 59 34.02 9.46 8.55
CA ARG A 59 34.14 8.31 7.64
C ARG A 59 34.93 7.17 8.28
N ASN A 60 34.83 5.99 7.68
CA ASN A 60 35.62 4.80 8.02
C ASN A 60 35.46 4.32 9.47
N ILE A 61 34.31 4.53 10.08
CA ILE A 61 34.00 3.96 11.40
C ILE A 61 33.73 2.46 11.24
N GLY A 62 34.44 1.65 12.01
CA GLY A 62 34.27 0.19 12.06
C GLY A 62 32.96 -0.25 12.72
N LYS A 63 32.44 -1.41 12.30
CA LYS A 63 31.24 -2.04 12.86
C LYS A 63 31.32 -2.21 14.39
N ASP A 64 32.51 -2.49 14.91
CA ASP A 64 32.81 -2.72 16.33
C ASP A 64 32.51 -1.51 17.22
N LYS A 65 32.51 -0.30 16.66
CA LYS A 65 32.18 0.93 17.37
C LYS A 65 30.68 1.11 17.59
N PHE A 66 29.82 0.30 16.96
CA PHE A 66 28.37 0.41 17.05
C PHE A 66 27.75 -0.70 17.90
N THR A 67 26.79 -0.34 18.74
CA THR A 67 25.94 -1.29 19.45
C THR A 67 24.48 -0.91 19.26
N VAL A 68 23.66 -1.88 18.84
CA VAL A 68 22.22 -1.69 18.61
C VAL A 68 21.45 -2.19 19.82
N PHE A 69 20.44 -1.43 20.23
CA PHE A 69 19.46 -1.84 21.23
C PHE A 69 18.06 -1.63 20.69
N GLU A 70 17.13 -2.48 21.10
CA GLU A 70 15.71 -2.34 20.77
C GLU A 70 14.84 -2.38 22.04
N SER A 71 13.73 -1.66 22.01
CA SER A 71 12.72 -1.65 23.07
C SER A 71 11.31 -1.60 22.48
N ALA A 72 10.38 -2.32 23.10
CA ALA A 72 8.95 -2.29 22.76
C ALA A 72 8.17 -1.17 23.50
N ASP A 73 8.71 -0.65 24.61
CA ASP A 73 8.06 0.33 25.48
C ASP A 73 8.70 1.73 25.40
N GLY A 74 9.93 1.83 24.91
CA GLY A 74 10.74 3.05 24.87
C GLY A 74 11.63 3.26 26.10
N ASP A 75 11.51 2.41 27.11
CA ASP A 75 12.20 2.53 28.40
C ASP A 75 13.21 1.38 28.60
N SER A 76 12.76 0.14 28.37
CA SER A 76 13.50 -1.10 28.62
C SER A 76 14.28 -1.55 27.38
N PHE A 77 15.46 -0.99 27.16
CA PHE A 77 16.31 -1.32 26.00
C PHE A 77 17.09 -2.63 26.18
N ARG A 78 16.92 -3.57 25.25
CA ARG A 78 17.67 -4.82 25.17
C ARG A 78 18.74 -4.73 24.09
N PRO A 79 19.99 -5.17 24.36
CA PRO A 79 21.02 -5.21 23.32
C PRO A 79 20.65 -6.24 22.26
N ILE A 80 20.84 -5.89 20.99
CA ILE A 80 20.76 -6.84 19.89
C ILE A 80 22.10 -7.59 19.85
N PRO A 81 22.11 -8.94 19.93
CA PRO A 81 23.34 -9.71 20.06
C PRO A 81 24.31 -9.54 18.89
N GLU A 82 23.78 -9.36 17.68
CA GLU A 82 24.58 -9.31 16.46
C GLU A 82 23.99 -8.31 15.45
N ILE A 83 24.87 -7.49 14.87
CA ILE A 83 24.59 -6.74 13.65
C ILE A 83 24.79 -7.69 12.48
N LYS A 84 23.71 -8.02 11.75
CA LYS A 84 23.71 -8.95 10.62
C LYS A 84 24.56 -8.44 9.46
N ASP A 85 24.41 -7.15 9.14
CA ASP A 85 25.12 -6.53 8.03
C ASP A 85 25.47 -5.08 8.38
N PHE A 86 26.62 -4.63 7.87
CA PHE A 86 27.15 -3.29 8.09
C PHE A 86 27.78 -2.79 6.80
N GLN A 87 27.22 -1.73 6.23
CA GLN A 87 27.68 -1.17 4.97
C GLN A 87 28.02 0.31 5.13
N THR A 88 29.17 0.69 4.57
CA THR A 88 29.56 2.08 4.35
C THR A 88 29.23 2.46 2.90
N MET A 89 28.83 3.70 2.65
CA MET A 89 28.47 4.17 1.29
C MET A 89 27.33 3.37 0.64
N ALA A 90 26.49 2.69 1.42
CA ALA A 90 25.33 1.94 0.91
C ALA A 90 24.41 2.80 0.04
N ASN A 91 24.27 4.08 0.40
CA ASN A 91 23.49 5.05 -0.35
C ASN A 91 24.07 5.36 -1.75
N TYR A 92 25.37 5.20 -1.96
CA TYR A 92 25.98 5.32 -3.29
C TYR A 92 25.61 4.10 -4.16
N GLU A 93 25.67 2.90 -3.58
CA GLU A 93 25.38 1.66 -4.29
C GLU A 93 23.89 1.42 -4.53
N ASP A 94 23.01 1.71 -3.59
CA ASP A 94 21.56 1.51 -3.78
C ASP A 94 20.89 2.70 -4.48
N GLY A 95 21.54 3.87 -4.43
CA GLY A 95 20.97 5.15 -4.87
C GLY A 95 19.99 5.73 -3.85
N ILE A 96 19.83 7.05 -3.90
CA ILE A 96 18.95 7.79 -3.00
C ILE A 96 17.76 8.36 -3.78
N TYR A 97 16.58 8.30 -3.17
CA TYR A 97 15.38 8.96 -3.68
C TYR A 97 15.18 10.30 -2.98
N PHE A 98 15.35 11.37 -3.75
CA PHE A 98 15.15 12.75 -3.30
C PHE A 98 13.82 13.29 -3.82
N LEU A 99 13.17 14.11 -2.99
CA LEU A 99 12.11 15.02 -3.45
C LEU A 99 12.51 16.44 -3.06
N LEU A 100 12.73 17.28 -4.07
CA LEU A 100 12.93 18.70 -3.89
C LEU A 100 11.56 19.35 -3.70
N LEU A 101 11.32 19.91 -2.52
CA LEU A 101 10.08 20.59 -2.16
C LEU A 101 10.36 22.09 -2.00
N ILE A 102 9.93 22.88 -2.99
CA ILE A 102 10.35 24.28 -3.12
C ILE A 102 9.21 25.21 -2.74
N ASP A 103 9.48 26.16 -1.85
CA ASP A 103 8.57 27.27 -1.57
C ASP A 103 8.39 28.16 -2.81
N ASN A 104 7.13 28.31 -3.22
CA ASN A 104 6.68 29.14 -4.31
C ASN A 104 5.66 30.18 -3.82
N SER A 105 5.74 30.58 -2.54
CA SER A 105 4.90 31.64 -1.97
C SER A 105 5.31 33.02 -2.47
N GLY A 106 4.47 34.03 -2.19
CA GLY A 106 4.71 35.40 -2.67
C GLY A 106 6.03 36.03 -2.18
N SER A 107 6.50 35.67 -0.98
CA SER A 107 7.75 36.20 -0.41
C SER A 107 8.99 35.77 -1.18
N MET A 108 8.94 34.61 -1.84
CA MET A 108 10.04 34.11 -2.68
C MET A 108 10.29 34.99 -3.93
N TYR A 109 9.36 35.87 -4.29
CA TYR A 109 9.50 36.80 -5.42
C TYR A 109 9.99 38.20 -5.00
N LEU A 110 10.36 38.37 -3.73
CA LEU A 110 11.06 39.54 -3.23
C LEU A 110 12.57 39.38 -3.39
N ASP A 111 13.30 40.50 -3.28
CA ASP A 111 14.76 40.46 -3.19
C ASP A 111 15.23 39.87 -1.84
N MET A 112 16.54 39.65 -1.72
CA MET A 112 17.17 39.15 -0.48
C MET A 112 17.05 40.12 0.71
N GLN A 113 16.44 41.31 0.55
CA GLN A 113 16.16 42.29 1.60
C GLN A 113 14.65 42.47 1.84
N GLN A 114 13.80 41.56 1.35
CA GLN A 114 12.34 41.60 1.50
C GLN A 114 11.68 42.79 0.77
N ARG A 115 12.28 43.28 -0.31
CA ARG A 115 11.75 44.39 -1.11
C ARG A 115 11.28 43.91 -2.47
N LEU A 116 10.27 44.59 -3.00
CA LEU A 116 9.85 44.39 -4.38
C LEU A 116 10.97 44.81 -5.32
N THR A 117 11.34 43.91 -6.24
CA THR A 117 12.32 44.18 -7.29
C THR A 117 11.70 43.98 -8.67
N ARG A 118 12.06 44.84 -9.63
CA ARG A 118 11.73 44.65 -11.05
C ARG A 118 12.74 43.76 -11.76
N ASN A 119 13.93 43.62 -11.20
CA ASN A 119 14.97 42.76 -11.74
C ASN A 119 14.74 41.34 -11.25
N GLN A 120 14.41 40.44 -12.17
CA GLN A 120 14.18 39.04 -11.82
C GLN A 120 15.42 38.39 -11.22
N ALA A 121 16.63 38.78 -11.65
CA ALA A 121 17.87 38.16 -11.16
C ALA A 121 18.08 38.32 -9.64
N ASP A 122 17.49 39.35 -9.04
CA ASP A 122 17.63 39.65 -7.61
C ASP A 122 16.60 38.92 -6.73
N MET A 123 15.61 38.26 -7.35
CA MET A 123 14.55 37.56 -6.61
C MET A 123 15.10 36.30 -5.93
N LYS A 124 14.70 36.09 -4.67
CA LYS A 124 14.98 34.87 -3.89
C LYS A 124 14.75 33.58 -4.69
N PHE A 125 13.62 33.50 -5.38
CA PHE A 125 13.26 32.34 -6.18
C PHE A 125 14.25 32.04 -7.31
N ARG A 126 14.89 33.07 -7.90
CA ARG A 126 15.91 32.88 -8.94
C ARG A 126 17.23 32.40 -8.36
N HIS A 127 17.62 32.88 -7.18
CA HIS A 127 18.74 32.30 -6.42
C HIS A 127 18.48 30.82 -6.09
N ALA A 128 17.28 30.49 -5.61
CA ALA A 128 16.87 29.12 -5.32
C ALA A 128 16.95 28.22 -6.57
N LYS A 129 16.39 28.66 -7.71
CA LYS A 129 16.48 27.92 -8.97
C LYS A 129 17.92 27.65 -9.40
N THR A 130 18.79 28.65 -9.27
CA THR A 130 20.21 28.53 -9.66
C THR A 130 20.95 27.54 -8.77
N ALA A 131 20.72 27.59 -7.45
CA ALA A 131 21.33 26.66 -6.50
C ALA A 131 20.86 25.21 -6.74
N ILE A 132 19.57 25.02 -7.02
CA ILE A 132 19.01 23.69 -7.32
C ILE A 132 19.51 23.16 -8.66
N SER A 133 19.61 23.99 -9.70
CA SER A 133 20.22 23.60 -10.99
C SER A 133 21.67 23.15 -10.79
N THR A 134 22.47 23.93 -10.05
CA THR A 134 23.85 23.57 -9.69
C THR A 134 23.89 22.24 -8.93
N PHE A 135 22.97 22.06 -7.97
CA PHE A 135 22.83 20.82 -7.22
C PHE A 135 22.55 19.62 -8.15
N LEU A 136 21.54 19.70 -9.01
CA LEU A 136 21.18 18.63 -9.95
C LEU A 136 22.35 18.27 -10.88
N GLN A 137 23.09 19.26 -11.36
CA GLN A 137 24.28 19.06 -12.20
C GLN A 137 25.45 18.41 -11.45
N SER A 138 25.56 18.64 -10.14
CA SER A 138 26.58 18.01 -9.29
C SER A 138 26.29 16.54 -8.95
N MET A 139 25.06 16.06 -9.16
CA MET A 139 24.68 14.68 -8.87
C MET A 139 25.18 13.71 -9.95
N THR A 140 26.35 13.12 -9.70
CA THR A 140 27.01 12.20 -10.64
C THR A 140 26.54 10.75 -10.51
N ASN A 141 25.89 10.36 -9.40
CA ASN A 141 25.44 8.99 -9.21
C ASN A 141 24.24 8.65 -10.14
N PRO A 142 24.36 7.66 -11.04
CA PRO A 142 23.27 7.28 -11.94
C PRO A 142 22.09 6.62 -11.20
N ARG A 143 22.32 6.05 -10.01
CA ARG A 143 21.26 5.37 -9.23
C ARG A 143 20.37 6.34 -8.45
N ASP A 144 20.86 7.55 -8.20
CA ASP A 144 20.07 8.59 -7.54
C ASP A 144 18.88 9.01 -8.40
N ARG A 145 17.75 9.24 -7.74
CA ARG A 145 16.50 9.66 -8.37
C ARG A 145 16.00 10.92 -7.69
N VAL A 146 15.57 11.89 -8.47
CA VAL A 146 15.14 13.19 -7.97
C VAL A 146 13.73 13.47 -8.47
N GLY A 147 12.86 13.83 -7.55
CA GLY A 147 11.52 14.36 -7.81
C GLY A 147 11.49 15.85 -7.54
N LEU A 148 10.46 16.52 -8.04
CA LEU A 148 10.26 17.95 -7.89
C LEU A 148 8.79 18.24 -7.58
N ALA A 149 8.58 18.96 -6.50
CA ALA A 149 7.32 19.56 -6.14
C ALA A 149 7.54 21.01 -5.70
N SER A 150 6.54 21.85 -5.91
CA SER A 150 6.50 23.18 -5.31
C SER A 150 5.29 23.30 -4.40
N TYR A 151 5.37 24.22 -3.45
CA TYR A 151 4.24 24.51 -2.60
C TYR A 151 4.07 25.99 -2.34
N ASN A 152 2.82 26.38 -2.17
CA ASN A 152 2.40 27.71 -1.74
C ASN A 152 1.12 27.53 -0.89
N SER A 153 0.01 28.15 -1.25
CA SER A 153 -1.32 27.73 -0.75
C SER A 153 -1.64 26.28 -1.11
N TYR A 154 -1.12 25.76 -2.23
CA TYR A 154 -1.39 24.42 -2.76
C TYR A 154 -0.08 23.63 -2.93
N TYR A 155 -0.20 22.30 -2.94
CA TYR A 155 0.88 21.39 -3.33
C TYR A 155 0.79 21.07 -4.82
N GLU A 156 1.88 21.30 -5.57
CA GLU A 156 1.98 20.97 -6.99
C GLU A 156 3.15 20.02 -7.23
N SER A 157 2.85 18.81 -7.70
CA SER A 157 3.86 17.81 -8.09
C SER A 157 4.19 17.96 -9.58
N PHE A 158 5.46 18.18 -9.90
CA PHE A 158 5.95 18.24 -11.28
C PHE A 158 6.48 16.89 -11.76
N SER A 159 7.11 16.14 -10.86
CA SER A 159 7.61 14.79 -11.13
C SER A 159 7.84 14.04 -9.83
N SER A 160 7.35 12.79 -9.77
CA SER A 160 7.85 11.80 -8.82
C SER A 160 9.35 11.51 -9.08
N PRO A 161 10.08 10.88 -8.12
CA PRO A 161 11.52 10.66 -8.26
C PRO A 161 11.94 9.84 -9.49
N VAL A 162 12.70 10.46 -10.40
CA VAL A 162 13.21 9.85 -11.65
C VAL A 162 14.72 9.99 -11.77
N SER A 163 15.35 9.15 -12.60
CA SER A 163 16.80 9.16 -12.81
C SER A 163 17.30 10.27 -13.73
N ASP A 164 16.41 10.87 -14.54
CA ASP A 164 16.74 11.94 -15.49
C ASP A 164 16.71 13.31 -14.80
N LYS A 165 17.89 13.77 -14.35
CA LYS A 165 18.05 15.06 -13.65
C LYS A 165 17.89 16.26 -14.58
N ALA A 166 18.20 16.12 -15.87
CA ALA A 166 18.01 17.18 -16.86
C ALA A 166 16.52 17.47 -17.09
N ARG A 167 15.67 16.43 -17.08
CA ARG A 167 14.22 16.61 -17.07
C ARG A 167 13.74 17.38 -15.84
N ILE A 168 14.27 17.08 -14.66
CA ILE A 168 13.92 17.80 -13.42
C ILE A 168 14.34 19.26 -13.49
N GLU A 169 15.52 19.56 -14.04
CA GLU A 169 15.99 20.93 -14.26
C GLU A 169 15.07 21.71 -15.23
N SER A 170 14.60 21.05 -16.30
CA SER A 170 13.61 21.65 -17.22
C SER A 170 12.28 21.95 -16.52
N LEU A 171 11.78 21.03 -15.69
CA LEU A 171 10.55 21.22 -14.91
C LEU A 171 10.70 22.34 -13.87
N LEU A 172 11.87 22.47 -13.24
CA LEU A 172 12.19 23.59 -12.36
C LEU A 172 12.04 24.93 -13.08
N GLY A 173 12.46 24.99 -14.35
CA GLY A 173 12.26 26.16 -15.21
C GLY A 173 10.79 26.57 -15.37
N GLN A 174 9.86 25.61 -15.33
CA GLN A 174 8.43 25.82 -15.60
C GLN A 174 7.65 26.36 -14.41
N ILE A 175 8.20 26.30 -13.17
CA ILE A 175 7.51 26.85 -12.00
C ILE A 175 7.31 28.36 -12.16
N ARG A 176 6.04 28.78 -12.08
CA ARG A 176 5.60 30.17 -12.28
C ARG A 176 5.27 30.85 -10.96
N MET A 177 5.28 32.17 -11.00
CA MET A 177 4.84 33.01 -9.88
C MET A 177 3.38 32.73 -9.51
N PRO A 178 3.06 32.56 -8.22
CA PRO A 178 1.69 32.37 -7.77
C PRO A 178 0.83 33.57 -8.12
N VAL A 179 -0.44 33.34 -8.45
CA VAL A 179 -1.42 34.39 -8.74
C VAL A 179 -2.60 34.34 -7.78
N GLY A 180 -3.13 35.50 -7.42
CA GLY A 180 -4.32 35.62 -6.58
C GLY A 180 -4.14 34.96 -5.21
N GLU A 181 -4.93 33.92 -4.93
CA GLU A 181 -5.01 33.26 -3.63
C GLU A 181 -3.91 32.20 -3.39
N GLU A 182 -2.99 32.03 -4.35
CA GLU A 182 -1.85 31.11 -4.27
C GLU A 182 -0.67 31.67 -3.46
N GLY A 183 -0.77 32.89 -2.93
CA GLY A 183 0.35 33.58 -2.26
C GLY A 183 0.69 33.12 -0.83
N HIS A 184 -0.03 32.16 -0.25
CA HIS A 184 0.22 31.66 1.11
C HIS A 184 1.26 30.54 1.14
N THR A 185 1.50 29.96 2.33
CA THR A 185 2.63 29.06 2.59
C THR A 185 2.17 27.88 3.45
N GLU A 186 1.56 26.86 2.84
CA GLU A 186 1.03 25.64 3.51
C GLU A 186 2.12 24.57 3.69
N ILE A 187 3.13 24.85 4.53
CA ILE A 187 4.27 23.97 4.78
C ILE A 187 3.82 22.58 5.26
N TYR A 188 2.98 22.52 6.29
CA TYR A 188 2.66 21.24 6.95
C TYR A 188 1.78 20.35 6.08
N ALA A 189 0.78 20.93 5.42
CA ALA A 189 -0.06 20.20 4.47
C ALA A 189 0.76 19.68 3.29
N SER A 190 1.67 20.51 2.76
CA SER A 190 2.50 20.17 1.61
C SER A 190 3.52 19.08 1.95
N LEU A 191 4.11 19.09 3.14
CA LEU A 191 4.96 17.99 3.61
C LEU A 191 4.18 16.68 3.74
N SER A 192 2.97 16.69 4.30
CA SER A 192 2.13 15.49 4.36
C SER A 192 1.77 14.97 2.96
N ARG A 193 1.56 15.85 1.97
CA ARG A 193 1.33 15.44 0.57
C ARG A 193 2.60 14.92 -0.11
N ALA A 194 3.75 15.51 0.19
CA ALA A 194 5.05 15.10 -0.34
C ALA A 194 5.42 13.65 0.05
N VAL A 195 4.94 13.17 1.21
CA VAL A 195 5.10 11.77 1.64
C VAL A 195 4.47 10.78 0.64
N ASP A 196 3.39 11.17 -0.04
CA ASP A 196 2.65 10.29 -0.95
C ASP A 196 3.47 9.90 -2.18
N GLU A 197 4.43 10.74 -2.59
CA GLU A 197 5.37 10.48 -3.70
C GLU A 197 6.28 9.27 -3.44
N PHE A 198 6.38 8.84 -2.17
CA PHE A 198 7.33 7.85 -1.70
C PHE A 198 6.70 6.52 -1.26
N ARG A 199 5.36 6.40 -1.23
CA ARG A 199 4.67 5.23 -0.67
C ARG A 199 4.98 3.90 -1.39
N SER A 200 5.24 3.96 -2.70
CA SER A 200 5.61 2.79 -3.50
C SER A 200 7.13 2.56 -3.60
N ILE A 201 7.92 3.44 -3.00
CA ILE A 201 9.38 3.47 -3.12
C ILE A 201 10.01 2.85 -1.87
N LYS A 202 10.96 1.95 -2.10
CA LYS A 202 11.80 1.32 -1.07
C LYS A 202 13.23 1.88 -1.13
N GLY A 203 13.99 1.74 -0.04
CA GLY A 203 15.35 2.25 0.04
C GLY A 203 15.45 3.60 0.74
N ARG A 204 16.54 4.33 0.51
CA ARG A 204 16.82 5.61 1.17
C ARG A 204 15.97 6.75 0.59
N LYS A 205 15.16 7.41 1.43
CA LYS A 205 14.21 8.45 1.01
C LYS A 205 14.41 9.76 1.78
N ALA A 206 14.59 10.87 1.05
CA ALA A 206 14.82 12.18 1.63
C ALA A 206 13.98 13.27 0.96
N ILE A 207 13.30 14.08 1.76
CA ILE A 207 12.66 15.33 1.32
C ILE A 207 13.61 16.47 1.65
N LEU A 208 13.94 17.29 0.65
CA LEU A 208 14.70 18.52 0.83
C LEU A 208 13.72 19.69 0.66
N ILE A 209 13.27 20.23 1.79
CA ILE A 209 12.33 21.35 1.81
C ILE A 209 13.10 22.67 1.92
N LEU A 210 12.84 23.57 0.97
CA LEU A 210 13.32 24.95 0.98
C LEU A 210 12.16 25.86 1.37
N SER A 211 12.31 26.70 2.39
CA SER A 211 11.31 27.70 2.77
C SER A 211 11.94 29.03 3.18
N ASP A 212 11.27 30.15 2.87
CA ASP A 212 11.72 31.48 3.28
C ASP A 212 10.90 32.12 4.39
N GLY A 213 9.96 31.39 4.98
CA GLY A 213 8.99 31.97 5.90
C GLY A 213 8.32 31.02 6.88
N GLU A 214 7.22 31.50 7.45
CA GLU A 214 6.37 30.78 8.42
C GLU A 214 5.26 30.02 7.71
N ASN A 215 4.79 28.93 8.32
CA ASN A 215 3.59 28.25 7.85
C ASN A 215 2.35 29.17 7.98
N ARG A 216 1.66 29.39 6.86
CA ARG A 216 0.46 30.23 6.74
C ARG A 216 -0.70 29.45 6.14
N PRO A 217 -1.49 28.72 6.96
CA PRO A 217 -2.55 27.88 6.45
C PRO A 217 -3.65 28.67 5.72
N PHE A 218 -3.97 28.30 4.48
CA PHE A 218 -4.90 28.97 3.59
C PHE A 218 -6.22 29.31 4.30
N TYR A 219 -6.88 28.30 4.89
CA TYR A 219 -8.18 28.49 5.53
C TYR A 219 -8.14 29.52 6.68
N LYS A 220 -7.04 29.55 7.44
CA LYS A 220 -6.86 30.49 8.57
C LYS A 220 -6.76 31.95 8.10
N TYR A 221 -6.19 32.20 6.92
CA TYR A 221 -5.94 33.55 6.41
C TYR A 221 -7.03 34.04 5.43
N THR A 222 -7.69 33.14 4.69
CA THR A 222 -8.72 33.51 3.70
C THR A 222 -10.15 33.28 4.19
N GLY A 223 -10.35 32.39 5.17
CA GLY A 223 -11.68 31.92 5.60
C GLY A 223 -12.40 31.04 4.57
N LYS A 224 -11.77 30.72 3.42
CA LYS A 224 -12.34 29.93 2.34
C LYS A 224 -11.90 28.47 2.44
N PRO A 225 -12.78 27.48 2.18
CA PRO A 225 -12.39 26.08 2.20
C PRO A 225 -11.31 25.82 1.14
N HIS A 226 -10.24 25.13 1.53
CA HIS A 226 -9.19 24.70 0.63
C HIS A 226 -9.71 23.64 -0.35
N ARG A 227 -9.29 23.71 -1.61
CA ARG A 227 -9.75 22.79 -2.68
C ARG A 227 -9.55 21.31 -2.31
N ASP A 228 -8.39 20.96 -1.76
CA ASP A 228 -7.98 19.56 -1.61
C ASP A 228 -8.30 18.95 -0.23
N PHE A 229 -8.65 19.77 0.76
CA PHE A 229 -8.88 19.31 2.15
C PHE A 229 -9.88 20.15 2.94
N GLY A 230 -10.66 21.01 2.28
CA GLY A 230 -11.73 21.79 2.88
C GLY A 230 -11.22 22.71 4.00
N THR A 231 -11.81 22.59 5.18
CA THR A 231 -11.50 23.44 6.34
C THR A 231 -10.42 22.87 7.26
N LYS A 232 -9.79 21.74 6.87
CA LYS A 232 -8.74 21.10 7.68
C LYS A 232 -7.50 22.02 7.75
N ILE A 233 -6.99 22.23 8.96
CA ILE A 233 -5.69 22.85 9.20
C ILE A 233 -4.75 21.75 9.70
N TYR A 234 -3.62 21.58 9.03
CA TYR A 234 -2.63 20.58 9.41
C TYR A 234 -1.81 21.03 10.61
N SER A 235 -1.60 20.13 11.57
CA SER A 235 -0.64 20.30 12.67
C SER A 235 0.77 19.92 12.20
N TYR A 236 1.81 20.57 12.75
CA TYR A 236 3.22 20.23 12.45
C TYR A 236 3.58 18.78 12.80
N THR A 237 2.82 18.13 13.70
CA THR A 237 3.02 16.73 14.09
C THR A 237 2.54 15.72 13.05
N GLU A 238 1.64 16.12 12.15
CA GLU A 238 1.12 15.24 11.09
C GLU A 238 2.22 14.83 10.08
N PRO A 239 2.96 15.75 9.44
CA PRO A 239 4.03 15.37 8.53
C PRO A 239 5.16 14.59 9.22
N ILE A 240 5.42 14.84 10.51
CA ILE A 240 6.38 14.04 11.30
C ILE A 240 5.95 12.58 11.33
N ARG A 241 4.69 12.33 11.71
CA ARG A 241 4.14 10.98 11.81
C ARG A 241 4.14 10.30 10.43
N ASP A 242 3.68 11.00 9.40
CA ASP A 242 3.57 10.45 8.05
C ASP A 242 4.97 10.10 7.49
N CYS A 243 5.97 10.97 7.67
CA CYS A 243 7.36 10.68 7.30
C CYS A 243 7.95 9.52 8.10
N GLN A 244 7.66 9.41 9.40
CA GLN A 244 8.15 8.30 10.24
C GLN A 244 7.54 6.96 9.84
N GLN A 245 6.27 6.93 9.43
CA GLN A 245 5.61 5.73 8.92
C GLN A 245 6.24 5.24 7.63
N GLU A 246 6.54 6.16 6.72
CA GLU A 246 7.15 5.84 5.43
C GLU A 246 8.67 5.71 5.47
N GLY A 247 9.32 6.03 6.60
CA GLY A 247 10.78 6.01 6.70
C GLY A 247 11.44 7.08 5.82
N ILE A 248 10.98 8.33 5.91
CA ILE A 248 11.49 9.48 5.14
C ILE A 248 12.22 10.44 6.09
N SER A 249 13.41 10.91 5.70
CA SER A 249 14.12 11.99 6.39
C SER A 249 13.78 13.35 5.77
N VAL A 250 13.46 14.35 6.58
CA VAL A 250 13.23 15.73 6.09
C VAL A 250 14.44 16.60 6.39
N PHE A 251 15.10 17.08 5.34
CA PHE A 251 16.16 18.08 5.42
C PHE A 251 15.56 19.45 5.11
N ALA A 252 15.51 20.32 6.11
CA ALA A 252 14.91 21.64 5.98
C ALA A 252 15.99 22.70 5.75
N ILE A 253 15.71 23.61 4.81
CA ILE A 253 16.58 24.73 4.48
C ILE A 253 15.77 26.02 4.64
N ASN A 254 16.14 26.83 5.62
CA ASN A 254 15.63 28.18 5.72
C ASN A 254 16.40 29.08 4.77
N PHE A 255 15.70 29.77 3.89
CA PHE A 255 16.31 30.62 2.89
C PHE A 255 15.94 32.09 3.09
N GLY A 256 16.90 32.90 3.50
CA GLY A 256 16.65 34.30 3.83
C GLY A 256 17.70 34.83 4.79
N ARG A 257 17.78 36.15 4.90
CA ARG A 257 18.79 36.78 5.75
C ARG A 257 18.48 36.57 7.24
N GLY A 258 19.52 36.68 8.06
CA GLY A 258 19.38 36.65 9.51
C GLY A 258 18.36 37.70 9.99
N GLY A 259 17.42 37.27 10.83
CA GLY A 259 16.35 38.13 11.38
C GLY A 259 14.99 38.01 10.67
N GLU A 260 14.92 37.34 9.53
CA GLU A 260 13.63 37.01 8.90
C GLU A 260 12.83 36.01 9.76
N ARG A 261 11.49 36.13 9.73
CA ARG A 261 10.61 35.22 10.47
C ARG A 261 10.59 33.86 9.80
N LYS A 262 10.93 32.83 10.57
CA LYS A 262 11.01 31.44 10.13
C LYS A 262 9.96 30.62 10.85
N ASP A 263 9.51 29.53 10.22
CA ASP A 263 8.61 28.59 10.87
C ASP A 263 9.25 27.97 12.12
N ILE A 264 8.56 28.09 13.26
CA ILE A 264 9.08 27.64 14.56
C ILE A 264 9.16 26.11 14.68
N HIS A 265 8.37 25.36 13.90
CA HIS A 265 8.28 23.90 14.01
C HIS A 265 9.01 23.16 12.89
N LEU A 266 9.43 23.84 11.83
CA LEU A 266 10.17 23.21 10.73
C LEU A 266 11.46 22.51 11.22
N LYS A 267 12.10 23.07 12.26
CA LYS A 267 13.25 22.43 12.92
C LYS A 267 12.85 21.10 13.58
N ASP A 268 11.75 21.10 14.31
CA ASP A 268 11.25 19.91 15.00
C ASP A 268 10.87 18.82 13.99
N ILE A 269 10.26 19.21 12.86
CA ILE A 269 9.95 18.28 11.77
C ILE A 269 11.22 17.63 11.21
N ALA A 270 12.23 18.43 10.89
CA ALA A 270 13.48 17.92 10.35
C ALA A 270 14.18 16.97 11.34
N LEU A 271 14.30 17.35 12.61
CA LEU A 271 14.99 16.55 13.62
C LEU A 271 14.25 15.25 13.94
N GLN A 272 12.92 15.29 14.13
CA GLN A 272 12.14 14.10 14.51
C GLN A 272 11.99 13.08 13.37
N THR A 273 12.12 13.53 12.12
CA THR A 273 12.16 12.63 10.94
C THR A 273 13.56 12.08 10.65
N GLY A 274 14.57 12.49 11.43
CA GLY A 274 15.96 12.07 11.26
C GLY A 274 16.71 12.84 10.16
N GLY A 275 16.20 13.97 9.71
CA GLY A 275 16.96 14.92 8.93
C GLY A 275 17.58 16.03 9.79
N ALA A 276 17.90 17.15 9.16
CA ALA A 276 18.58 18.29 9.79
C ALA A 276 18.03 19.60 9.23
N MET A 277 18.23 20.67 9.99
CA MET A 277 17.90 22.02 9.56
C MET A 277 19.18 22.78 9.19
N PHE A 278 19.13 23.52 8.09
CA PHE A 278 20.19 24.39 7.60
C PHE A 278 19.64 25.79 7.36
N ASP A 279 20.52 26.78 7.41
CA ASP A 279 20.23 28.15 7.06
C ASP A 279 21.09 28.55 5.86
N ALA A 280 20.49 29.29 4.92
CA ALA A 280 21.17 29.87 3.78
C ALA A 280 20.73 31.33 3.62
N GLY A 281 21.69 32.26 3.74
CA GLY A 281 21.48 33.70 3.64
C GLY A 281 21.48 34.22 2.22
N ASP A 282 22.00 33.46 1.25
CA ASP A 282 22.02 33.78 -0.18
C ASP A 282 22.13 32.53 -1.08
N GLY A 283 22.14 32.73 -2.40
CA GLY A 283 22.18 31.63 -3.37
C GLY A 283 23.47 30.80 -3.36
N SER A 284 24.61 31.39 -2.99
CA SER A 284 25.89 30.69 -2.90
C SER A 284 25.93 29.79 -1.66
N GLU A 285 25.49 30.32 -0.51
CA GLU A 285 25.33 29.53 0.71
C GLU A 285 24.31 28.40 0.50
N LEU A 286 23.22 28.65 -0.22
CA LEU A 286 22.22 27.64 -0.53
C LEU A 286 22.80 26.46 -1.34
N ALA A 287 23.66 26.74 -2.33
CA ALA A 287 24.34 25.68 -3.10
C ALA A 287 25.27 24.84 -2.21
N LEU A 288 25.98 25.47 -1.26
CA LEU A 288 26.83 24.78 -0.29
C LEU A 288 26.00 23.89 0.65
N VAL A 289 24.84 24.37 1.10
CA VAL A 289 23.91 23.60 1.94
C VAL A 289 23.44 22.32 1.23
N TYR A 290 23.04 22.41 -0.04
CA TYR A 290 22.66 21.24 -0.83
C TYR A 290 23.79 20.21 -0.92
N SER A 291 25.02 20.68 -1.20
CA SER A 291 26.20 19.81 -1.24
C SER A 291 26.47 19.14 0.12
N LYS A 292 26.34 19.89 1.22
CA LYS A 292 26.50 19.36 2.59
C LYS A 292 25.46 18.30 2.91
N ILE A 293 24.19 18.50 2.55
CA ILE A 293 23.12 17.52 2.77
C ILE A 293 23.43 16.20 2.06
N VAL A 294 23.77 16.24 0.76
CA VAL A 294 24.11 15.02 0.02
C VAL A 294 25.39 14.38 0.53
N GLY A 295 26.40 15.17 0.90
CA GLY A 295 27.59 14.67 1.57
C GLY A 295 27.25 13.91 2.86
N GLN A 296 26.34 14.43 3.69
CA GLN A 296 25.90 13.73 4.90
C GLN A 296 25.17 12.43 4.57
N ILE A 297 24.23 12.45 3.61
CA ILE A 297 23.44 11.25 3.27
C ILE A 297 24.33 10.17 2.65
N LEU A 298 25.20 10.50 1.70
CA LEU A 298 26.08 9.51 1.05
C LEU A 298 27.03 8.81 2.02
N ASN A 299 27.41 9.49 3.11
CA ASN A 299 28.31 8.96 4.13
C ASN A 299 27.58 8.39 5.36
N GLU A 300 26.28 8.11 5.25
CA GLU A 300 25.57 7.35 6.28
C GLU A 300 26.03 5.89 6.32
N TYR A 301 26.00 5.32 7.51
CA TYR A 301 26.23 3.91 7.78
C TYR A 301 24.89 3.18 7.73
N LEU A 302 24.84 2.07 7.00
CA LEU A 302 23.67 1.19 6.98
C LEU A 302 23.94 -0.01 7.90
N ILE A 303 23.15 -0.09 8.97
CA ILE A 303 23.18 -1.18 9.95
C ILE A 303 21.93 -2.02 9.77
N THR A 304 22.11 -3.31 9.48
CA THR A 304 20.99 -4.27 9.43
C THR A 304 21.07 -5.19 10.63
N TYR A 305 19.94 -5.35 11.32
CA TYR A 305 19.85 -6.22 12.49
C TYR A 305 18.51 -6.97 12.52
N SER A 306 18.42 -8.03 13.32
CA SER A 306 17.14 -8.71 13.57
C SER A 306 16.35 -8.04 14.68
N ALA A 307 15.17 -7.52 14.34
CA ALA A 307 14.23 -6.98 15.33
C ALA A 307 13.84 -8.04 16.35
N THR A 308 13.49 -7.64 17.58
CA THR A 308 12.93 -8.58 18.56
C THR A 308 11.52 -9.00 18.17
N MET A 309 10.99 -10.04 18.80
CA MET A 309 9.60 -10.47 18.61
C MET A 309 8.64 -9.88 19.66
N ASP A 310 9.12 -8.93 20.49
CA ASP A 310 8.26 -8.28 21.47
C ASP A 310 7.15 -7.51 20.75
N PRO A 311 5.86 -7.76 21.05
CA PRO A 311 4.76 -7.16 20.33
C PRO A 311 4.54 -5.69 20.73
N ALA A 312 4.56 -4.79 19.76
CA ALA A 312 4.28 -3.37 19.94
C ALA A 312 3.81 -2.72 18.63
N ASP A 313 3.07 -1.61 18.70
CA ASP A 313 2.73 -0.81 17.52
C ASP A 313 3.94 -0.02 17.02
N LYS A 314 4.81 0.36 17.96
CA LYS A 314 6.05 1.10 17.73
C LYS A 314 7.18 0.40 18.47
N LYS A 315 8.33 0.27 17.83
CA LYS A 315 9.57 -0.21 18.43
C LYS A 315 10.62 0.86 18.38
N TYR A 316 11.33 1.03 19.48
CA TYR A 316 12.38 2.02 19.65
C TYR A 316 13.73 1.37 19.41
N VAL A 317 14.51 1.98 18.53
CA VAL A 317 15.88 1.61 18.21
C VAL A 317 16.81 2.64 18.81
N LYS A 318 17.80 2.16 19.55
CA LYS A 318 18.88 2.96 20.09
C LYS A 318 20.20 2.48 19.51
N ILE A 319 20.92 3.37 18.86
CA ILE A 319 22.28 3.12 18.38
C ILE A 319 23.23 3.84 19.32
N ARG A 320 24.15 3.08 19.92
CA ARG A 320 25.28 3.61 20.69
C ARG A 320 26.52 3.54 19.82
N TYR A 321 27.27 4.64 19.76
CA TYR A 321 28.56 4.74 19.09
C TYR A 321 29.64 5.10 20.11
N ALA A 322 30.72 4.31 20.12
CA ALA A 322 31.86 4.49 21.01
C ALA A 322 32.84 5.54 20.43
N SER A 323 32.50 6.82 20.61
CA SER A 323 33.40 7.94 20.31
C SER A 323 34.58 7.97 21.29
N ASP A 324 35.69 8.59 20.88
CA ASP A 324 36.88 8.75 21.70
C ASP A 324 36.63 9.62 22.94
N ASN A 325 35.62 10.50 22.89
CA ASN A 325 35.18 11.35 23.99
C ASN A 325 34.08 10.70 24.87
N GLY A 326 33.83 9.41 24.69
CA GLY A 326 32.80 8.65 25.41
C GLY A 326 31.63 8.25 24.52
N PRO A 327 30.77 7.32 24.98
CA PRO A 327 29.70 6.77 24.16
C PRO A 327 28.61 7.82 23.90
N ILE A 328 28.31 8.09 22.64
CA ILE A 328 27.16 8.88 22.22
C ILE A 328 26.06 7.97 21.69
N GLN A 329 24.80 8.42 21.78
CA GLN A 329 23.65 7.57 21.39
C GLN A 329 22.56 8.37 20.69
N GLY A 330 21.92 7.71 19.72
CA GLY A 330 20.72 8.20 19.05
C GLY A 330 19.56 7.24 19.28
N VAL A 331 18.36 7.75 19.50
CA VAL A 331 17.13 6.95 19.69
C VAL A 331 16.06 7.42 18.73
N ARG A 332 15.41 6.49 18.05
CA ARG A 332 14.22 6.71 17.24
C ARG A 332 13.29 5.51 17.33
N PHE A 333 12.11 5.60 16.73
CA PHE A 333 11.21 4.48 16.62
C PHE A 333 10.77 4.25 15.17
N TYR A 334 10.31 3.03 14.91
CA TYR A 334 9.60 2.66 13.68
C TYR A 334 8.29 1.96 14.04
N PHE A 335 7.35 1.98 13.11
CA PHE A 335 6.09 1.26 13.27
C PHE A 335 6.30 -0.21 12.94
N SER A 336 6.09 -1.08 13.92
CA SER A 336 6.10 -2.52 13.72
C SER A 336 4.68 -2.98 13.44
N SER A 337 4.29 -2.96 12.16
CA SER A 337 3.00 -3.49 11.73
C SER A 337 2.89 -4.96 12.10
N THR A 338 2.30 -5.29 13.25
CA THR A 338 2.06 -6.67 13.66
C THR A 338 0.99 -7.26 12.74
N VAL A 339 1.33 -8.26 11.94
CA VAL A 339 0.41 -8.94 11.00
C VAL A 339 -0.84 -9.48 11.70
N PHE A 340 -0.73 -9.80 12.99
CA PHE A 340 -1.80 -10.38 13.79
C PHE A 340 -2.37 -9.43 14.86
N GLY A 341 -2.08 -8.13 14.74
CA GLY A 341 -2.43 -7.15 15.76
C GLY A 341 -1.64 -7.32 17.06
N LEU A 342 -1.83 -6.39 17.99
CA LEU A 342 -1.23 -6.51 19.33
C LEU A 342 -1.88 -7.68 20.08
N PRO A 343 -1.10 -8.52 20.77
CA PRO A 343 -1.65 -9.52 21.65
C PRO A 343 -2.47 -8.82 22.74
N LEU A 344 -3.69 -9.29 22.92
CA LEU A 344 -4.57 -8.80 23.97
C LEU A 344 -3.90 -9.11 25.32
N LYS A 345 -3.54 -8.06 26.07
CA LYS A 345 -2.95 -8.20 27.41
C LYS A 345 -3.86 -8.99 28.37
N ASN A 346 -5.18 -8.92 28.14
CA ASN A 346 -6.19 -9.67 28.87
C ASN A 346 -7.03 -10.50 27.90
N PHE A 347 -6.83 -11.81 27.89
CA PHE A 347 -7.75 -12.73 27.23
C PHE A 347 -9.05 -12.79 28.01
N SER A 348 -10.10 -12.13 27.52
CA SER A 348 -11.45 -12.38 28.04
C SER A 348 -11.91 -13.76 27.57
N ILE A 349 -12.44 -14.58 28.48
CA ILE A 349 -13.08 -15.86 28.14
C ILE A 349 -14.20 -15.67 27.10
N LEU A 350 -14.77 -14.46 26.98
CA LEU A 350 -15.73 -14.13 25.93
C LEU A 350 -15.16 -14.28 24.51
N LEU A 351 -13.84 -14.24 24.30
CA LEU A 351 -13.22 -14.51 23.00
C LEU A 351 -13.33 -15.99 22.58
N LEU A 352 -13.65 -16.90 23.50
CA LEU A 352 -13.96 -18.29 23.17
C LEU A 352 -15.36 -18.44 22.56
N VAL A 353 -16.27 -17.49 22.81
CA VAL A 353 -17.65 -17.53 22.27
C VAL A 353 -17.67 -17.53 20.74
N PRO A 354 -16.99 -16.61 20.01
CA PRO A 354 -16.95 -16.66 18.55
C PRO A 354 -16.23 -17.91 18.02
N PHE A 355 -15.21 -18.43 18.74
CA PHE A 355 -14.54 -19.67 18.36
C PHE A 355 -15.47 -20.88 18.49
N LEU A 356 -16.18 -21.02 19.61
CA LEU A 356 -17.17 -22.07 19.82
C LEU A 356 -18.34 -21.95 18.85
N LEU A 357 -18.79 -20.73 18.54
CA LEU A 357 -19.79 -20.47 17.49
C LEU A 357 -19.29 -20.91 16.13
N ALA A 358 -18.04 -20.61 15.76
CA ALA A 358 -17.46 -21.04 14.50
C ALA A 358 -17.38 -22.58 14.40
N VAL A 359 -16.93 -23.25 15.46
CA VAL A 359 -16.91 -24.72 15.55
C VAL A 359 -18.31 -25.31 15.45
N LEU A 360 -19.28 -24.74 16.16
CA LEU A 360 -20.69 -25.15 16.11
C LEU A 360 -21.28 -24.97 14.71
N LEU A 361 -20.97 -23.86 14.05
CA LEU A 361 -21.45 -23.56 12.70
C LEU A 361 -20.82 -24.49 11.67
N LEU A 362 -19.55 -24.83 11.84
CA LEU A 362 -18.84 -25.81 11.01
C LEU A 362 -19.39 -27.23 11.22
N TRP A 363 -19.73 -27.59 12.46
CA TRP A 363 -20.44 -28.83 12.78
C TRP A 363 -21.85 -28.87 12.19
N LEU A 364 -22.61 -27.76 12.29
CA LEU A 364 -23.93 -27.61 11.68
C LEU A 364 -23.86 -27.78 10.15
N LEU A 365 -22.91 -27.10 9.50
CA LEU A 365 -22.64 -27.25 8.06
C LEU A 365 -22.33 -28.71 7.71
N SER A 366 -21.55 -29.40 8.53
CA SER A 366 -21.26 -30.84 8.38
C SER A 366 -22.51 -31.74 8.48
N LYS A 367 -23.56 -31.30 9.18
CA LYS A 367 -24.82 -32.03 9.32
C LYS A 367 -25.80 -31.76 8.19
N ILE A 368 -25.59 -30.70 7.41
CA ILE A 368 -26.38 -30.43 6.21
C ILE A 368 -26.00 -31.46 5.15
N ARG A 369 -26.85 -32.47 4.97
CA ARG A 369 -26.79 -33.35 3.80
C ARG A 369 -27.46 -32.61 2.66
N PHE A 370 -26.69 -32.25 1.64
CA PHE A 370 -27.23 -31.88 0.34
C PHE A 370 -27.83 -33.14 -0.31
N GLU A 371 -29.05 -33.50 0.09
CA GLU A 371 -29.82 -34.50 -0.64
C GLU A 371 -30.22 -33.90 -1.98
N LYS A 372 -29.52 -34.33 -3.04
CA LYS A 372 -29.96 -34.11 -4.42
C LYS A 372 -31.32 -34.79 -4.58
N LYS A 373 -32.39 -34.00 -4.71
CA LYS A 373 -33.70 -34.54 -5.04
C LYS A 373 -33.61 -35.12 -6.46
N LYS A 374 -33.77 -36.44 -6.59
CA LYS A 374 -33.93 -37.09 -7.89
C LYS A 374 -35.10 -36.43 -8.63
N GLY A 375 -34.83 -35.87 -9.80
CA GLY A 375 -35.85 -35.41 -10.73
C GLY A 375 -36.69 -36.59 -11.22
N ALA A 376 -37.81 -36.30 -11.88
CA ALA A 376 -38.57 -37.34 -12.56
C ALA A 376 -37.88 -37.67 -13.89
N ALA A 377 -37.69 -38.95 -14.19
CA ALA A 377 -37.12 -39.39 -15.46
C ALA A 377 -37.90 -38.81 -16.65
N ASN A 378 -37.19 -38.38 -17.68
CA ASN A 378 -37.74 -37.71 -18.84
C ASN A 378 -37.02 -38.16 -20.12
N ILE A 379 -37.71 -37.97 -21.23
CA ILE A 379 -37.16 -38.14 -22.58
C ILE A 379 -37.25 -36.80 -23.31
N GLU A 380 -36.17 -36.40 -23.96
CA GLU A 380 -36.08 -35.14 -24.67
C GLU A 380 -35.61 -35.35 -26.11
N VAL A 381 -36.25 -34.69 -27.07
CA VAL A 381 -35.85 -34.73 -28.47
C VAL A 381 -34.77 -33.66 -28.71
N LEU A 382 -33.51 -34.08 -28.79
CA LEU A 382 -32.38 -33.18 -29.04
C LEU A 382 -32.34 -32.66 -30.47
N ASN A 383 -32.64 -33.53 -31.44
CA ASN A 383 -32.66 -33.15 -32.85
C ASN A 383 -33.70 -34.00 -33.59
N PRO A 384 -34.77 -33.40 -34.12
CA PRO A 384 -35.80 -34.16 -34.81
C PRO A 384 -35.34 -34.65 -36.21
N GLY A 385 -34.17 -34.23 -36.69
CA GLY A 385 -33.60 -34.70 -37.97
C GLY A 385 -34.50 -34.34 -39.15
N THR A 386 -34.86 -35.34 -39.97
CA THR A 386 -35.84 -35.21 -41.07
C THR A 386 -37.30 -35.41 -40.64
N ALA A 387 -37.52 -35.69 -39.35
CA ALA A 387 -38.85 -35.80 -38.75
C ALA A 387 -39.26 -34.48 -38.09
N ARG A 388 -40.55 -34.33 -37.79
CA ARG A 388 -41.13 -33.31 -36.91
C ARG A 388 -41.50 -33.98 -35.60
N ALA A 389 -40.88 -33.54 -34.50
CA ALA A 389 -41.31 -33.88 -33.16
C ALA A 389 -42.34 -32.86 -32.68
N VAL A 390 -43.54 -33.33 -32.31
CA VAL A 390 -44.60 -32.46 -31.80
C VAL A 390 -44.41 -32.23 -30.29
N THR A 391 -43.94 -33.25 -29.58
CA THR A 391 -43.57 -33.19 -28.15
C THR A 391 -42.05 -33.10 -28.03
N LYS A 392 -41.54 -31.98 -27.49
CA LYS A 392 -40.08 -31.77 -27.33
C LYS A 392 -39.50 -32.49 -26.13
N SER A 393 -40.24 -32.59 -25.04
CA SER A 393 -39.85 -33.27 -23.81
C SER A 393 -41.07 -33.92 -23.16
N PHE A 394 -40.93 -35.13 -22.64
CA PHE A 394 -41.98 -35.83 -21.94
C PHE A 394 -41.45 -36.47 -20.64
N THR A 395 -42.14 -36.24 -19.53
CA THR A 395 -41.80 -36.84 -18.24
C THR A 395 -42.42 -38.23 -18.14
N LEU A 396 -41.60 -39.23 -17.85
CA LEU A 396 -42.00 -40.63 -17.76
C LEU A 396 -42.76 -40.92 -16.46
N ASN A 397 -44.07 -40.74 -16.49
CA ASN A 397 -44.96 -41.14 -15.41
C ASN A 397 -45.10 -42.68 -15.38
N LYS A 398 -45.18 -43.29 -14.18
CA LYS A 398 -44.97 -44.72 -13.84
C LYS A 398 -45.91 -45.76 -14.53
N GLY A 399 -46.02 -45.71 -15.84
CA GLY A 399 -46.78 -46.63 -16.68
C GLY A 399 -46.01 -46.94 -17.95
N GLN A 400 -46.72 -46.86 -19.09
CA GLN A 400 -46.15 -47.02 -20.42
C GLN A 400 -46.13 -45.66 -21.13
N THR A 401 -45.03 -45.32 -21.78
CA THR A 401 -44.90 -44.15 -22.64
C THR A 401 -44.72 -44.61 -24.07
N ILE A 402 -45.67 -44.25 -24.92
CA ILE A 402 -45.72 -44.67 -26.32
C ILE A 402 -45.09 -43.60 -27.22
N ILE A 403 -44.18 -44.03 -28.09
CA ILE A 403 -43.53 -43.22 -29.12
C ILE A 403 -44.04 -43.72 -30.48
N GLY A 404 -44.64 -42.83 -31.28
CA GLY A 404 -45.23 -43.22 -32.56
C GLY A 404 -45.80 -42.05 -33.36
N ALA A 405 -46.44 -42.36 -34.49
CA ALA A 405 -47.00 -41.35 -35.40
C ALA A 405 -48.48 -40.99 -35.10
N SER A 406 -49.15 -41.71 -34.21
CA SER A 406 -50.57 -41.50 -33.91
C SER A 406 -50.81 -40.31 -32.96
N LYS A 407 -52.02 -39.73 -33.02
CA LYS A 407 -52.47 -38.70 -32.06
C LYS A 407 -52.61 -39.23 -30.62
N GLY A 408 -52.61 -40.56 -30.44
CA GLY A 408 -52.67 -41.22 -29.13
C GLY A 408 -51.32 -41.62 -28.55
N ALA A 409 -50.20 -41.33 -29.24
CA ALA A 409 -48.86 -41.54 -28.70
C ALA A 409 -48.49 -40.42 -27.72
N ASP A 410 -47.88 -40.76 -26.58
CA ASP A 410 -47.41 -39.81 -25.58
C ASP A 410 -46.30 -38.89 -26.14
N MET A 411 -45.46 -39.44 -27.01
CA MET A 411 -44.51 -38.67 -27.81
C MET A 411 -44.73 -38.94 -29.30
N THR A 412 -45.32 -37.94 -29.97
CA THR A 412 -45.63 -38.02 -31.39
C THR A 412 -44.45 -37.57 -32.25
N ILE A 413 -44.00 -38.47 -33.14
CA ILE A 413 -42.93 -38.23 -34.10
C ILE A 413 -43.49 -38.47 -35.50
N MET A 414 -43.45 -37.45 -36.34
CA MET A 414 -43.93 -37.52 -37.72
C MET A 414 -42.75 -37.42 -38.68
N SER A 415 -42.47 -38.46 -39.47
CA SER A 415 -41.43 -38.42 -40.50
C SER A 415 -42.05 -38.47 -41.89
N GLY A 416 -41.57 -37.63 -42.80
CA GLY A 416 -42.02 -37.61 -44.20
C GLY A 416 -41.29 -38.62 -45.10
N ILE A 417 -40.27 -39.32 -44.56
CA ILE A 417 -39.33 -40.14 -45.36
C ILE A 417 -39.33 -41.60 -44.90
N THR A 418 -39.51 -41.87 -43.60
CA THR A 418 -39.55 -43.22 -43.03
C THR A 418 -40.92 -43.50 -42.43
N GLN A 419 -41.51 -44.66 -42.74
CA GLN A 419 -42.78 -45.08 -42.14
C GLN A 419 -42.60 -45.37 -40.64
N ILE A 420 -43.21 -44.53 -39.80
CA ILE A 420 -43.30 -44.72 -38.35
C ILE A 420 -44.68 -45.29 -38.05
N GLU A 421 -44.72 -46.41 -37.34
CA GLU A 421 -45.97 -47.06 -36.93
C GLU A 421 -46.74 -46.21 -35.89
N GLU A 422 -48.04 -46.47 -35.75
CA GLU A 422 -48.87 -45.77 -34.76
C GLU A 422 -48.35 -45.93 -33.32
N LYS A 423 -47.77 -47.11 -33.02
CA LYS A 423 -47.10 -47.48 -31.76
C LYS A 423 -45.71 -48.06 -32.07
N HIS A 424 -44.77 -47.20 -32.44
CA HIS A 424 -43.46 -47.62 -32.96
C HIS A 424 -42.51 -48.14 -31.88
N ALA A 425 -42.48 -47.50 -30.71
CA ALA A 425 -41.73 -47.97 -29.55
C ALA A 425 -42.47 -47.60 -28.25
N THR A 426 -42.29 -48.37 -27.20
CA THR A 426 -42.90 -48.14 -25.89
C THR A 426 -41.86 -48.26 -24.79
N ILE A 427 -41.75 -47.23 -23.96
CA ILE A 427 -40.93 -47.22 -22.77
C ILE A 427 -41.80 -47.64 -21.60
N THR A 428 -41.39 -48.66 -20.84
CA THR A 428 -42.12 -49.15 -19.67
C THR A 428 -41.21 -49.16 -18.45
N PHE A 429 -41.73 -48.73 -17.31
CA PHE A 429 -41.01 -48.80 -16.04
C PHE A 429 -41.21 -50.18 -15.39
N ASP A 430 -40.10 -50.91 -15.18
CA ASP A 430 -40.12 -52.18 -14.43
C ASP A 430 -40.04 -51.89 -12.93
N ASN A 431 -41.17 -52.02 -12.22
CA ASN A 431 -41.23 -51.81 -10.77
C ASN A 431 -40.35 -52.77 -9.94
N LYS A 432 -40.03 -53.97 -10.45
CA LYS A 432 -39.18 -54.93 -9.74
C LYS A 432 -37.70 -54.58 -9.86
N LYS A 433 -37.28 -54.16 -11.06
CA LYS A 433 -35.87 -53.79 -11.34
C LYS A 433 -35.56 -52.31 -11.14
N LYS A 434 -36.59 -51.47 -10.96
CA LYS A 434 -36.51 -50.00 -10.91
C LYS A 434 -35.78 -49.39 -12.11
N LYS A 435 -35.97 -49.94 -13.31
CA LYS A 435 -35.34 -49.47 -14.55
C LYS A 435 -36.38 -49.28 -15.66
N TYR A 436 -36.12 -48.35 -16.57
CA TYR A 436 -36.93 -48.16 -17.78
C TYR A 436 -36.43 -49.09 -18.88
N THR A 437 -37.36 -49.70 -19.60
CA THR A 437 -37.05 -50.57 -20.76
C THR A 437 -37.83 -50.06 -21.95
N ILE A 438 -37.14 -49.84 -23.07
CA ILE A 438 -37.78 -49.58 -24.35
C ILE A 438 -37.98 -50.89 -25.10
N ALA A 439 -39.15 -51.09 -25.68
CA ALA A 439 -39.46 -52.21 -26.55
C ALA A 439 -40.42 -51.77 -27.66
N GLY A 440 -40.28 -52.35 -28.85
CA GLY A 440 -41.14 -52.03 -29.99
C GLY A 440 -40.90 -52.97 -31.17
N ASP A 441 -41.92 -53.13 -32.00
CA ASP A 441 -41.85 -53.92 -33.23
C ASP A 441 -41.34 -53.07 -34.42
N GLY A 442 -41.36 -51.74 -34.29
CA GLY A 442 -40.80 -50.79 -35.26
C GLY A 442 -39.26 -50.79 -35.31
N ASP A 443 -38.69 -50.29 -36.42
CA ASP A 443 -37.25 -50.13 -36.56
C ASP A 443 -36.72 -48.91 -35.78
N PHE A 444 -36.23 -49.14 -34.56
CA PHE A 444 -35.55 -48.13 -33.75
C PHE A 444 -34.15 -48.57 -33.33
N LYS A 445 -33.31 -47.58 -33.01
CA LYS A 445 -31.93 -47.79 -32.53
C LYS A 445 -31.74 -47.18 -31.15
N VAL A 446 -30.91 -47.81 -30.33
CA VAL A 446 -30.42 -47.23 -29.06
C VAL A 446 -28.90 -47.22 -29.11
N ASN A 447 -28.28 -46.05 -28.97
CA ASN A 447 -26.84 -45.80 -29.17
C ASN A 447 -26.34 -46.40 -30.49
N ASN A 448 -27.00 -46.05 -31.60
CA ASN A 448 -26.71 -46.52 -32.96
C ASN A 448 -26.81 -48.04 -33.22
N LYS A 449 -27.29 -48.84 -32.26
CA LYS A 449 -27.54 -50.28 -32.44
C LYS A 449 -29.04 -50.56 -32.56
N ARG A 450 -29.43 -51.32 -33.59
CA ARG A 450 -30.83 -51.77 -33.78
C ARG A 450 -31.17 -52.83 -32.74
N VAL A 451 -32.24 -52.61 -31.99
CA VAL A 451 -32.66 -53.51 -30.89
C VAL A 451 -34.19 -53.66 -30.90
N LYS A 452 -34.70 -54.82 -30.50
CA LYS A 452 -36.16 -55.01 -30.28
C LYS A 452 -36.60 -54.63 -28.86
N SER A 453 -35.71 -54.80 -27.89
CA SER A 453 -35.89 -54.35 -26.52
C SER A 453 -34.53 -54.07 -25.87
N ARG A 454 -34.47 -53.03 -25.03
CA ARG A 454 -33.27 -52.68 -24.26
C ARG A 454 -33.63 -51.94 -22.98
N VAL A 455 -32.91 -52.25 -21.90
CA VAL A 455 -32.96 -51.48 -20.65
C VAL A 455 -32.20 -50.18 -20.87
N LEU A 456 -32.85 -49.06 -20.58
CA LEU A 456 -32.29 -47.72 -20.77
C LEU A 456 -31.37 -47.33 -19.62
N GLU A 457 -30.26 -46.71 -19.96
CA GLU A 457 -29.32 -46.07 -19.04
C GLU A 457 -29.31 -44.55 -19.27
N PRO A 458 -29.05 -43.72 -18.24
CA PRO A 458 -29.03 -42.27 -18.40
C PRO A 458 -28.05 -41.83 -19.51
N GLY A 459 -28.50 -40.96 -20.40
CA GLY A 459 -27.75 -40.54 -21.58
C GLY A 459 -27.92 -41.45 -22.80
N ASP A 460 -28.70 -42.53 -22.72
CA ASP A 460 -29.00 -43.37 -23.88
C ASP A 460 -29.72 -42.57 -24.97
N VAL A 461 -29.22 -42.66 -26.19
CA VAL A 461 -29.72 -41.99 -27.37
C VAL A 461 -30.59 -42.95 -28.18
N ILE A 462 -31.88 -42.68 -28.24
CA ILE A 462 -32.89 -43.45 -28.96
C ILE A 462 -33.16 -42.75 -30.29
N ASN A 463 -33.03 -43.47 -31.40
CA ASN A 463 -33.41 -42.98 -32.73
C ASN A 463 -34.67 -43.69 -33.22
N VAL A 464 -35.73 -42.92 -33.47
CA VAL A 464 -37.01 -43.40 -34.01
C VAL A 464 -37.35 -42.58 -35.25
N GLY A 465 -37.40 -43.22 -36.41
CA GLY A 465 -37.80 -42.58 -37.68
C GLY A 465 -37.00 -41.34 -38.05
N GLY A 466 -35.73 -41.25 -37.64
CA GLY A 466 -34.82 -40.13 -37.89
C GLY A 466 -34.75 -39.09 -36.77
N ALA A 467 -35.65 -39.12 -35.78
CA ALA A 467 -35.59 -38.24 -34.62
C ALA A 467 -34.65 -38.81 -33.54
N THR A 468 -33.81 -37.95 -32.97
CA THR A 468 -32.86 -38.28 -31.90
C THR A 468 -33.43 -37.86 -30.57
N ILE A 469 -33.67 -38.84 -29.69
CA ILE A 469 -34.29 -38.70 -28.39
C ILE A 469 -33.27 -39.16 -27.34
N VAL A 470 -33.15 -38.45 -26.23
CA VAL A 470 -32.26 -38.84 -25.13
C VAL A 470 -33.09 -39.15 -23.90
N PHE A 471 -32.73 -40.24 -23.23
CA PHE A 471 -33.30 -40.65 -21.97
C PHE A 471 -32.45 -40.12 -20.81
N ASP A 472 -33.11 -39.47 -19.85
CA ASP A 472 -32.55 -39.03 -18.58
C ASP A 472 -33.39 -39.64 -17.46
N ASP A 473 -32.74 -40.26 -16.47
CA ASP A 473 -33.44 -40.89 -15.34
C ASP A 473 -33.79 -39.90 -14.21
N GLY A 474 -33.44 -38.63 -14.40
CA GLY A 474 -33.65 -37.54 -13.46
C GLY A 474 -32.56 -37.43 -12.39
N GLU A 475 -31.44 -38.15 -12.52
CA GLU A 475 -30.27 -37.90 -11.67
C GLU A 475 -29.58 -36.60 -12.11
N VAL A 476 -29.74 -35.53 -11.33
CA VAL A 476 -29.02 -34.26 -11.55
C VAL A 476 -27.61 -34.40 -10.97
N ASP A 477 -26.60 -34.26 -11.82
CA ASP A 477 -25.17 -34.27 -11.47
C ASP A 477 -24.72 -33.14 -10.55
#